data_AF-A0A257T6T5-F1
#
_entry.id   AF-A0A257T6T5-F1
#
_cell.length_a   1.000
_cell.length_b   1.000
_cell.length_c   1.000
_cell.angle_alpha   90.00
_cell.angle_beta   90.00
_cell.angle_gamma   90.00
#
_symmetry.space_group_name_H-M   'P 1'
#
loop_
_entity.id
_entity.type
_entity.pdbx_description
1 polymer ?
#
loop_
_entity_poly.entity_id
_entity_poly.type
_entity_poly.pdbx_seq_one_letter_code
_entity_poly.pdbx_strand_id
1 'polypeptide(L)'
;MDDTRDAELGMREAAVPSSVVPSRIGPARSRRLHAMDRGFRWLTGGLAFLVLLLLVGVALSLFLRGWEAFHHFGFAFFWSEAWDPVTENFGALVPIYGTLVSSLIAMLIAVPISFGIALFISELALEWL
;
A
#
# COMPACT_ATOMS: atom_id res chain seq x y z
N MET A 1 -39.14 -41.25 -33.87
CA MET A 1 -38.84 -40.29 -32.79
C MET A 1 -37.96 -41.07 -31.82
N ASP A 2 -36.63 -41.03 -31.87
CA ASP A 2 -35.81 -39.83 -32.07
C ASP A 2 -34.31 -40.17 -32.21
N ASP A 3 -33.95 -40.91 -33.27
CA ASP A 3 -32.55 -41.27 -33.59
C ASP A 3 -31.67 -40.03 -33.89
N THR A 4 -32.31 -38.91 -34.22
CA THR A 4 -31.65 -37.63 -34.54
C THR A 4 -31.15 -36.86 -33.32
N ARG A 5 -31.63 -37.13 -32.09
CA ARG A 5 -31.16 -36.44 -30.88
C ARG A 5 -29.86 -37.01 -30.31
N ASP A 6 -29.59 -38.29 -30.54
CA ASP A 6 -28.42 -38.97 -29.98
C ASP A 6 -27.14 -38.60 -30.75
N ALA A 7 -27.28 -38.31 -32.05
CA ALA A 7 -26.21 -37.80 -32.90
C ALA A 7 -25.81 -36.34 -32.55
N GLU A 8 -26.76 -35.53 -32.08
CA GLU A 8 -26.48 -34.15 -31.64
C GLU A 8 -25.77 -34.08 -30.28
N LEU A 9 -26.02 -35.05 -29.39
CA LEU A 9 -25.39 -35.10 -28.07
C LEU A 9 -23.89 -35.46 -28.16
N GLY A 10 -23.50 -36.36 -29.07
CA GLY A 10 -22.10 -36.71 -29.30
C GLY A 10 -21.26 -35.60 -29.97
N MET A 11 -21.90 -34.63 -30.61
CA MET A 11 -21.22 -33.53 -31.31
C MET A 11 -20.94 -32.32 -30.41
N ARG A 12 -21.59 -32.22 -29.24
CA ARG A 12 -21.44 -31.10 -28.29
C ARG A 12 -20.31 -31.29 -27.27
N GLU A 13 -19.69 -32.47 -27.23
CA GLU A 13 -18.50 -32.76 -26.42
C GLU A 13 -17.17 -32.66 -27.20
N ALA A 14 -17.22 -32.19 -28.46
CA ALA A 14 -16.02 -31.96 -29.26
C ALA A 14 -15.21 -30.75 -28.74
N ALA A 15 -14.31 -31.07 -27.81
CA ALA A 15 -13.01 -30.45 -27.62
C ALA A 15 -12.99 -28.93 -27.47
N VAL A 16 -12.97 -28.46 -26.22
CA VAL A 16 -12.14 -27.28 -25.91
C VAL A 16 -10.69 -27.75 -26.12
N PRO A 17 -9.97 -27.30 -27.16
CA PRO A 17 -8.57 -27.65 -27.28
C PRO A 17 -7.86 -27.01 -26.08
N SER A 18 -7.46 -27.82 -25.11
CA SER A 18 -6.47 -27.43 -24.11
C SER A 18 -5.11 -27.35 -24.82
N SER A 19 -4.96 -26.43 -25.77
CA SER A 19 -3.66 -26.00 -26.25
C SER A 19 -3.07 -25.11 -25.14
N VAL A 20 -2.64 -25.76 -24.07
CA VAL A 20 -1.50 -25.27 -23.30
C VAL A 20 -0.35 -25.29 -24.28
N VAL A 21 -0.22 -24.22 -25.07
CA VAL A 21 0.94 -23.98 -25.92
C VAL A 21 2.09 -23.85 -24.93
N PRO A 22 2.99 -24.85 -24.81
CA PRO A 22 4.21 -24.62 -24.09
C PRO A 22 4.98 -23.66 -24.99
N SER A 23 4.98 -22.38 -24.63
CA SER A 23 5.82 -21.37 -25.25
C SER A 23 7.26 -21.83 -25.04
N ARG A 24 7.81 -22.54 -26.05
CA ARG A 24 9.20 -22.99 -26.06
C ARG A 24 10.07 -21.74 -26.26
N ILE A 25 10.30 -21.02 -25.16
CA ILE A 25 11.30 -19.98 -25.10
C ILE A 25 12.63 -20.66 -25.38
N GLY A 26 13.25 -20.34 -26.54
CA GLY A 26 14.54 -20.93 -26.91
C GLY A 26 15.59 -20.76 -25.80
N PRO A 27 16.51 -21.73 -25.63
CA PRO A 27 17.42 -21.80 -24.47
C PRO A 27 18.30 -20.55 -24.28
N ALA A 28 18.56 -19.79 -25.35
CA ALA A 28 19.27 -18.51 -25.29
C ALA A 28 18.41 -17.38 -24.68
N ARG A 29 17.10 -17.35 -24.96
CA ARG A 29 16.17 -16.34 -24.43
C ARG A 29 15.80 -16.64 -22.98
N SER A 30 15.74 -17.91 -22.58
CA SER A 30 15.47 -18.30 -21.18
C SER A 30 16.62 -17.92 -20.24
N ARG A 31 17.89 -18.12 -20.64
CA ARG A 31 19.05 -17.71 -19.83
C ARG A 31 19.08 -16.20 -19.54
N ARG A 32 18.75 -15.37 -20.53
CA ARG A 32 18.71 -13.90 -20.37
C ARG A 32 17.55 -13.47 -19.47
N LEU A 33 16.37 -14.08 -19.61
CA LEU A 33 15.25 -13.84 -18.70
C LEU A 33 15.60 -14.23 -17.25
N HIS A 34 16.16 -15.42 -17.04
CA HIS A 34 16.56 -15.86 -15.69
C HIS A 34 17.65 -14.99 -15.06
N ALA A 35 18.56 -14.43 -15.86
CA ALA A 35 19.54 -13.46 -15.38
C ALA A 35 18.89 -12.12 -15.02
N MET A 36 17.94 -11.64 -15.82
CA MET A 36 17.18 -10.42 -15.56
C MET A 36 16.27 -10.56 -14.32
N ASP A 37 15.59 -11.69 -14.16
CA ASP A 37 14.77 -12.00 -12.99
C ASP A 37 15.61 -12.03 -11.71
N ARG A 38 16.84 -12.57 -11.79
CA ARG A 38 17.78 -12.57 -10.67
C ARG A 38 18.20 -11.15 -10.31
N GLY A 39 18.57 -10.33 -11.29
CA GLY A 39 18.91 -8.93 -11.08
C GLY A 39 17.76 -8.13 -10.48
N PHE A 40 16.55 -8.33 -11.00
CA PHE A 40 15.33 -7.69 -10.48
C PHE A 40 15.06 -8.08 -9.02
N ARG A 41 15.14 -9.38 -8.67
CA ARG A 41 14.97 -9.84 -7.29
C ARG A 41 15.98 -9.22 -6.32
N TRP A 42 17.24 -9.14 -6.71
CA TRP A 42 18.28 -8.48 -5.89
C TRP A 42 18.04 -6.98 -5.76
N LEU A 43 17.60 -6.32 -6.84
CA LEU A 43 17.28 -4.89 -6.81
C LEU A 43 16.10 -4.59 -5.89
N THR A 44 14.98 -5.32 -6.04
CA THR A 44 13.79 -5.15 -5.19
C THR A 44 14.10 -5.49 -3.74
N GLY A 45 14.83 -6.58 -3.49
CA GLY A 45 15.26 -6.95 -2.13
C GLY A 45 16.21 -5.91 -1.52
N GLY A 46 17.16 -5.39 -2.31
CA GLY A 46 18.08 -4.33 -1.90
C GLY A 46 17.34 -3.02 -1.61
N LEU A 47 16.34 -2.66 -2.40
CA LEU A 47 15.53 -1.46 -2.19
C LEU A 47 14.65 -1.60 -0.94
N ALA A 48 14.04 -2.77 -0.72
CA ALA A 48 13.30 -3.04 0.50
C ALA A 48 14.19 -2.95 1.74
N PHE A 49 15.41 -3.51 1.67
CA PHE A 49 16.39 -3.43 2.75
C PHE A 49 16.88 -1.99 2.97
N LEU A 50 17.08 -1.21 1.90
CA LEU A 50 17.44 0.21 1.98
C LEU A 50 16.35 1.02 2.69
N VAL A 51 15.09 0.81 2.34
CA VAL A 51 13.95 1.46 3.01
C VAL A 51 13.91 1.07 4.49
N LEU A 52 14.10 -0.21 4.81
CA LEU A 52 14.18 -0.67 6.20
C LEU A 52 15.31 0.02 6.97
N LEU A 53 16.50 0.11 6.36
CA LEU A 53 17.66 0.79 6.95
C LEU A 53 17.37 2.29 7.16
N LEU A 54 16.70 2.93 6.21
CA LEU A 54 16.31 4.34 6.30
C LEU A 54 15.31 4.56 7.43
N LEU A 55 14.29 3.70 7.55
CA LEU A 55 13.32 3.76 8.65
C LEU A 55 14.02 3.63 10.01
N VAL A 56 14.95 2.69 10.14
CA VAL A 56 15.75 2.52 11.36
C VAL A 56 16.62 3.76 11.61
N GLY A 57 17.29 4.30 10.58
CA GLY A 57 18.11 5.50 10.69
C GLY A 57 17.31 6.74 11.13
N VAL A 58 16.11 6.93 10.57
CA VAL A 58 15.19 8.00 10.97
C VAL A 58 14.73 7.79 12.41
N ALA A 59 14.33 6.57 12.79
CA ALA A 59 13.93 6.26 14.16
C ALA A 59 15.06 6.55 15.17
N LEU A 60 16.30 6.13 14.89
CA LEU A 60 17.44 6.45 15.75
C LEU A 60 17.73 7.96 15.79
N SER A 61 17.67 8.64 14.66
CA SER A 61 17.87 10.09 14.59
C SER A 61 16.86 10.85 15.45
N LEU A 62 15.57 10.48 15.36
CA LEU A 62 14.51 11.04 16.18
C LEU A 62 14.71 10.68 17.65
N PHE A 63 15.16 9.47 17.96
CA PHE A 63 15.39 9.05 19.34
C PHE A 63 16.52 9.85 19.99
N LEU A 64 17.67 9.98 19.33
CA LEU A 64 18.82 10.72 19.85
C LEU A 64 18.53 12.21 20.02
N ARG A 65 17.94 12.85 19.00
CA ARG A 65 17.59 14.28 19.04
C ARG A 65 16.42 14.55 19.99
N GLY A 66 15.43 13.67 20.01
CA GLY A 66 14.29 13.76 20.91
C GLY A 66 14.71 13.63 22.37
N TRP A 67 15.65 12.73 22.67
CA TRP A 67 16.20 12.57 24.03
C TRP A 67 16.82 13.86 24.56
N GLU A 68 17.62 14.56 23.75
CA GLU A 68 18.21 15.85 24.11
C GLU A 68 17.13 16.94 24.35
N ALA A 69 16.10 16.97 23.51
CA ALA A 69 14.95 17.87 23.69
C ALA A 69 14.18 17.58 24.99
N PHE A 70 14.00 16.31 25.37
CA PHE A 70 13.34 15.93 26.62
C PHE A 70 14.13 16.39 27.85
N HIS A 71 15.46 16.38 27.81
CA HIS A 71 16.31 16.88 28.91
C HIS A 71 16.27 18.40 29.05
N HIS A 72 16.19 19.15 27.94
CA HIS A 72 16.19 20.61 27.98
C HIS A 72 14.83 21.21 28.38
N PHE A 73 13.72 20.60 27.93
CA PHE A 73 12.37 21.15 28.12
C PHE A 73 11.52 20.41 29.18
N GLY A 74 11.91 19.21 29.60
CA GLY A 74 11.23 18.44 30.65
C GLY A 74 9.75 18.11 30.36
N PHE A 75 9.01 17.66 31.39
CA PHE A 75 7.56 17.38 31.26
C PHE A 75 6.71 18.63 30.96
N ALA A 76 7.22 19.83 31.21
CA ALA A 76 6.56 21.09 30.87
C ALA A 76 6.44 21.29 29.34
N PHE A 77 7.28 20.65 28.52
CA PHE A 77 7.21 20.65 27.06
C PHE A 77 5.84 20.20 26.51
N PHE A 78 5.19 19.24 27.18
CA PHE A 78 3.88 18.72 26.75
C PHE A 78 2.72 19.68 27.01
N TRP A 79 2.85 20.56 28.01
CA TRP A 79 1.80 21.50 28.40
C TRP A 79 2.12 22.95 28.05
N SER A 80 3.33 23.22 27.57
CA SER A 80 3.74 24.55 27.12
C SER A 80 3.10 24.87 25.77
N GLU A 81 2.33 25.95 25.73
CA GLU A 81 1.82 26.58 24.50
C GLU A 81 2.84 27.56 23.88
N ALA A 82 3.97 27.81 24.55
CA ALA A 82 4.95 28.78 24.08
C ALA A 82 5.61 28.28 22.80
N TRP A 83 5.35 28.98 21.69
CA TRP A 83 6.09 28.86 20.45
C TRP A 83 6.83 30.17 20.21
N ASP A 84 8.04 30.26 20.73
CA ASP A 84 8.90 31.43 20.55
C ASP A 84 10.12 31.06 19.68
N PRO A 85 10.09 31.40 18.38
CA PRO A 85 11.18 31.10 17.45
C PRO A 85 12.44 31.94 17.70
N VAL A 86 12.38 32.95 18.57
CA VAL A 86 13.52 33.82 18.92
C VAL A 86 14.30 33.26 20.10
N THR A 87 13.61 32.70 21.10
CA THR A 87 14.25 32.10 22.29
C THR A 87 14.45 30.59 22.19
N GLU A 88 14.21 30.00 21.01
CA GLU A 88 14.26 28.56 20.73
C GLU A 88 13.36 27.72 21.67
N ASN A 89 12.34 28.34 22.28
CA ASN A 89 11.36 27.66 23.12
C ASN A 89 10.20 27.16 22.26
N PHE A 90 10.20 25.87 21.97
CA PHE A 90 9.15 25.21 21.21
C PHE A 90 8.36 24.28 22.14
N GLY A 91 7.07 24.55 22.35
CA GLY A 91 6.16 23.63 23.03
C GLY A 91 5.61 22.56 22.09
N ALA A 92 5.37 21.35 22.62
CA ALA A 92 4.79 20.24 21.84
C ALA A 92 3.28 20.40 21.59
N LEU A 93 2.59 21.20 22.42
CA LEU A 93 1.13 21.23 22.44
C LEU A 93 0.53 21.77 21.14
N VAL A 94 1.14 22.81 20.55
CA VAL A 94 0.70 23.43 19.29
C VAL A 94 0.71 22.44 18.11
N PRO A 95 1.82 21.75 17.79
CA PRO A 95 1.83 20.76 16.71
C PRO A 95 0.96 19.52 17.00
N ILE A 96 0.85 19.07 18.26
CA ILE A 96 -0.06 17.96 18.63
C ILE A 96 -1.51 18.36 18.37
N TYR A 97 -1.93 19.54 18.81
CA TYR A 97 -3.28 20.03 18.58
C TYR A 97 -3.59 20.12 17.08
N GLY A 98 -2.66 20.64 16.27
CA GLY A 98 -2.82 20.73 14.81
C GLY A 98 -3.00 19.37 14.13
N THR A 99 -2.22 18.35 14.53
CA THR A 99 -2.37 16.99 13.97
C THR A 99 -3.67 16.32 14.40
N LEU A 100 -4.12 16.51 15.64
CA LEU A 100 -5.40 15.98 16.11
C LEU A 100 -6.59 16.64 15.41
N VAL A 101 -6.60 17.97 15.31
CA VAL A 101 -7.68 18.69 14.63
C VAL A 101 -7.71 18.36 13.15
N SER A 102 -6.56 18.33 12.47
CA SER A 102 -6.50 17.98 11.05
C SER A 102 -6.91 16.52 10.78
N SER A 103 -6.46 15.57 11.59
CA SER A 103 -6.87 14.17 11.44
C SER A 103 -8.36 13.96 11.73
N LEU A 104 -8.92 14.68 12.71
CA LEU A 104 -10.35 14.67 13.00
C LEU A 104 -11.17 15.23 11.83
N ILE A 105 -10.78 16.40 11.28
CA ILE A 105 -11.43 16.98 10.10
C ILE A 105 -11.34 16.02 8.91
N ALA A 106 -10.17 15.43 8.68
CA ALA A 106 -9.97 14.44 7.62
C ALA A 106 -10.90 13.24 7.80
N MET A 107 -11.04 12.72 9.02
CA MET A 107 -11.92 11.59 9.33
C MET A 107 -13.40 11.95 9.14
N LEU A 108 -13.81 13.14 9.57
CA LEU A 108 -15.18 13.65 9.40
C LEU A 108 -15.59 13.74 7.92
N ILE A 109 -14.64 14.02 7.02
CA ILE A 109 -14.89 14.10 5.57
C ILE A 109 -14.74 12.73 4.91
N ALA A 110 -13.70 11.97 5.27
CA ALA A 110 -13.39 10.68 4.65
C ALA A 110 -14.45 9.61 4.92
N VAL A 111 -14.99 9.56 6.15
CA VAL A 111 -16.01 8.57 6.54
C VAL A 111 -17.29 8.67 5.70
N PRO A 112 -17.97 9.83 5.57
CA PRO A 112 -19.18 9.93 4.76
C PRO A 112 -18.92 9.70 3.27
N ILE A 113 -17.77 10.15 2.75
CA ILE A 113 -17.40 9.89 1.35
C ILE A 113 -17.19 8.39 1.11
N SER A 114 -16.47 7.72 2.01
CA SER A 114 -16.24 6.27 1.92
C SER A 114 -17.55 5.50 1.94
N PHE A 115 -18.49 5.88 2.82
CA PHE A 115 -19.81 5.28 2.87
C PHE A 115 -20.61 5.53 1.59
N GLY A 116 -20.53 6.74 1.01
CA GLY A 116 -21.16 7.08 -0.27
C GLY A 116 -20.64 6.22 -1.42
N ILE A 117 -19.33 6.00 -1.51
CA ILE A 117 -18.74 5.12 -2.53
C ILE A 117 -19.15 3.65 -2.30
N ALA A 118 -19.18 3.20 -1.05
CA ALA A 118 -19.60 1.84 -0.72
C ALA A 118 -21.06 1.59 -1.15
N LEU A 119 -21.98 2.50 -0.81
CA LEU A 119 -23.38 2.40 -1.25
C LEU A 119 -23.52 2.49 -2.77
N PHE A 120 -22.75 3.35 -3.44
CA PHE A 120 -22.76 3.45 -4.89
C PHE A 120 -22.38 2.11 -5.54
N ILE A 121 -21.34 1.44 -5.03
CA ILE A 121 -20.94 0.13 -5.56
C ILE A 121 -21.98 -0.95 -5.22
N SER A 122 -22.56 -0.95 -4.02
CA SER A 122 -23.52 -1.98 -3.60
C SER A 122 -24.88 -1.89 -4.29
N GLU A 123 -25.40 -0.69 -4.47
CA GLU A 123 -26.75 -0.48 -5.00
C GLU A 123 -26.74 -0.18 -6.50
N LEU A 124 -25.89 0.75 -6.95
CA LEU A 124 -25.95 1.24 -8.33
C LEU A 124 -25.14 0.38 -9.31
N ALA A 125 -24.05 -0.26 -8.87
CA ALA A 125 -23.24 -1.08 -9.77
C ALA A 125 -23.82 -2.48 -10.01
N LEU A 126 -24.65 -3.00 -9.09
CA LEU A 126 -25.27 -4.32 -9.22
C LEU A 126 -26.46 -4.32 -10.19
N GLU A 127 -27.13 -3.19 -10.38
CA GLU A 127 -28.31 -3.09 -11.27
C GLU A 127 -27.94 -3.04 -12.77
N TRP A 128 -26.65 -2.81 -13.10
CA TRP A 128 -26.16 -2.67 -14.49
C TRP A 128 -25.25 -3.82 -14.98
N LEU A 129 -24.89 -4.79 -14.11
CA LEU A 129 -24.04 -5.95 -14.46
C LEU A 129 -24.86 -7.26 -14.40
#